data_AF-A0AAC9QPQ4-F1
#
_entry.id   AF-A0AAC9QPQ4-F1
#
_cell.length_a   1.000
_cell.length_b   1.000
_cell.length_c   1.000
_cell.angle_alpha   90.00
_cell.angle_beta   90.00
_cell.angle_gamma   90.00
#
_symmetry.space_group_name_H-M   'P 1'
#
loop_
_entity.id
_entity.type
_entity.pdbx_description
1 polymer ?
#
loop_
_entity_poly.entity_id
_entity_poly.type
_entity_poly.pdbx_seq_one_letter_code
_entity_poly.pdbx_strand_id
1 'polypeptide(L)'
;MIEANSLPLRRRGRSKGAMNRTTKLFKKALLTAAEKAGDQYGSDGLVSYLCYHAINNPVPFFSLLAKILPLQVTEEDKRNTKISRIEIVPMIPNEAMNDKFYEASRENKM
;
A
#
# COMPACT_ATOMS: atom_id res chain seq x y z
N MET A 1 -54.63 7.52 18.39
CA MET A 1 -53.85 6.63 17.51
C MET A 1 -53.08 7.53 16.55
N ILE A 2 -51.75 7.61 16.69
CA ILE A 2 -50.93 8.48 15.84
C ILE A 2 -50.31 7.57 14.78
N GLU A 3 -50.77 7.71 13.54
CA GLU A 3 -50.18 7.04 12.38
C GLU A 3 -48.73 7.49 12.24
N ALA A 4 -47.81 6.55 12.44
CA ALA A 4 -46.40 6.75 12.15
C ALA A 4 -46.20 6.76 10.63
N ASN A 5 -46.52 7.90 10.01
CA ASN A 5 -46.25 8.18 8.62
C ASN A 5 -44.74 8.44 8.45
N SER A 6 -43.94 7.39 8.66
CA SER A 6 -42.49 7.44 8.52
C SER A 6 -42.12 7.17 7.06
N LEU A 7 -41.72 8.23 6.34
CA LEU A 7 -41.11 8.07 5.02
C LEU A 7 -39.90 7.12 5.15
N PRO A 8 -39.77 6.09 4.31
CA PRO A 8 -38.67 5.14 4.43
C PRO A 8 -37.36 5.90 4.29
N LEU A 9 -36.57 5.91 5.38
CA LEU A 9 -35.26 6.55 5.40
C LEU A 9 -34.44 5.95 4.25
N ARG A 10 -34.12 6.76 3.24
CA ARG A 10 -33.11 6.48 2.21
C ARG A 10 -31.72 6.37 2.87
N ARG A 11 -31.53 5.36 3.71
CA ARG A 11 -30.26 5.00 4.35
C ARG A 11 -29.78 3.68 3.79
N ARG A 12 -29.72 3.58 2.47
CA ARG A 12 -28.92 2.57 1.81
C ARG A 12 -28.00 3.26 0.83
N GLY A 13 -26.96 3.89 1.40
CA GLY A 13 -25.79 4.26 0.62
C GLY A 13 -25.24 3.04 -0.12
N ARG A 14 -24.42 3.29 -1.14
CA ARG A 14 -23.79 2.23 -1.93
C ARG A 14 -23.16 1.19 -0.99
N SER A 15 -23.52 -0.08 -1.15
CA SER A 15 -23.06 -1.14 -0.26
C SER A 15 -21.54 -1.15 -0.19
N LYS A 16 -20.99 -1.31 1.02
CA LYS A 16 -19.55 -1.41 1.24
C LYS A 16 -18.99 -2.53 0.35
N GLY A 17 -18.02 -2.21 -0.50
CA GLY A 17 -17.44 -3.14 -1.48
C GLY A 17 -18.07 -3.13 -2.88
N ALA A 18 -19.08 -2.30 -3.15
CA ALA A 18 -19.64 -2.18 -4.49
C ALA A 18 -18.66 -1.53 -5.47
N MET A 19 -17.95 -2.38 -6.23
CA MET A 19 -16.96 -2.03 -7.25
C MET A 19 -17.45 -0.95 -8.20
N ASN A 20 -16.62 0.05 -8.48
CA ASN A 20 -16.95 1.14 -9.41
C ASN A 20 -16.97 0.60 -10.85
N ARG A 21 -18.15 0.44 -11.45
CA ARG A 21 -18.34 -0.22 -12.76
C ARG A 21 -17.68 0.56 -13.89
N THR A 22 -17.78 1.90 -13.85
CA THR A 22 -17.19 2.79 -14.88
C THR A 22 -15.67 2.68 -14.87
N THR A 23 -15.03 2.77 -13.69
CA THR A 23 -13.57 2.61 -13.56
C THR A 23 -13.10 1.22 -13.97
N LYS A 24 -13.89 0.16 -13.71
CA LYS A 24 -13.56 -1.20 -14.17
C LYS A 24 -13.57 -1.30 -15.69
N LEU A 25 -14.60 -0.76 -16.34
CA LEU A 25 -14.70 -0.76 -17.80
C LEU A 25 -13.56 0.04 -18.43
N PHE A 26 -13.26 1.22 -17.88
CA PHE A 26 -12.14 2.05 -18.33
C PHE A 26 -10.80 1.34 -18.19
N LYS A 27 -10.52 0.72 -17.03
CA LYS A 27 -9.29 -0.09 -16.83
C LYS A 27 -9.16 -1.20 -17.86
N LYS A 28 -10.25 -1.91 -18.16
CA LYS A 28 -10.25 -2.95 -19.20
C LYS A 28 -9.94 -2.38 -20.58
N ALA A 29 -10.63 -1.31 -20.98
CA ALA A 29 -10.41 -0.67 -22.28
C ALA A 29 -8.96 -0.17 -22.42
N LEU A 30 -8.40 0.40 -21.36
CA LEU A 30 -7.02 0.86 -21.32
C LEU A 30 -6.02 -0.30 -21.49
N LEU A 31 -6.24 -1.42 -20.80
CA LEU A 31 -5.37 -2.61 -20.92
C LEU A 31 -5.43 -3.19 -22.34
N THR A 32 -6.64 -3.32 -22.91
CA THR A 32 -6.80 -3.81 -24.29
C THR A 32 -6.16 -2.86 -25.31
N ALA A 33 -6.22 -1.55 -25.09
CA ALA A 33 -5.54 -0.58 -25.96
C ALA A 33 -4.01 -0.72 -25.88
N ALA A 34 -3.47 -0.90 -24.67
CA ALA A 34 -2.04 -1.10 -24.47
C ALA A 34 -1.54 -2.42 -25.07
N GLU A 35 -2.33 -3.49 -24.99
CA GLU A 35 -2.03 -4.77 -25.62
C GLU A 35 -1.92 -4.64 -27.15
N LYS A 36 -2.93 -4.04 -27.78
CA LYS A 36 -2.93 -3.77 -29.23
C LYS A 36 -1.80 -2.85 -29.68
N ALA A 37 -1.45 -1.86 -28.86
CA ALA A 37 -0.31 -1.00 -29.16
C ALA A 37 1.01 -1.79 -29.12
N GLY A 38 1.12 -2.77 -28.23
CA GLY A 38 2.26 -3.67 -28.14
C GLY A 38 2.39 -4.65 -29.30
N ASP A 39 1.26 -5.12 -29.84
CA ASP A 39 1.22 -5.95 -31.05
C ASP A 39 1.85 -5.26 -32.28
N GLN A 40 2.02 -3.93 -32.24
CA GLN A 40 2.72 -3.18 -33.29
C GLN A 40 4.25 -3.25 -33.17
N TYR A 41 4.76 -3.55 -31.97
CA TYR A 41 6.20 -3.58 -31.68
C TYR A 41 6.74 -5.01 -31.55
N GLY A 42 5.88 -5.99 -31.23
CA GLY A 42 6.26 -7.40 -31.09
C GLY A 42 5.05 -8.34 -31.06
N SER A 43 5.29 -9.63 -30.82
CA SER A 43 4.25 -10.67 -30.80
C SER A 43 3.56 -10.86 -29.45
N ASP A 44 4.08 -10.22 -28.39
CA ASP A 44 3.69 -10.52 -27.01
C ASP A 44 2.76 -9.45 -26.42
N GLY A 45 2.06 -8.71 -27.29
CA GLY A 45 1.08 -7.68 -26.92
C GLY A 45 1.59 -6.74 -25.85
N LEU A 46 0.93 -6.73 -24.68
CA LEU A 46 1.23 -5.81 -23.59
C LEU A 46 2.69 -5.88 -23.11
N VAL A 47 3.34 -7.04 -23.17
CA VAL A 47 4.75 -7.19 -22.80
C VAL A 47 5.63 -6.42 -23.78
N SER A 48 5.37 -6.57 -25.08
CA SER A 48 6.10 -5.84 -26.13
C SER A 48 5.93 -4.32 -25.98
N TYR A 49 4.74 -3.85 -25.61
CA TYR A 49 4.48 -2.43 -25.31
C TYR A 49 5.33 -1.92 -24.14
N LEU A 50 5.38 -2.67 -23.04
CA LEU A 50 6.14 -2.30 -21.85
C LEU A 50 7.65 -2.37 -22.08
N CYS A 51 8.15 -3.36 -22.83
CA CYS A 51 9.56 -3.46 -23.23
C CYS A 51 9.98 -2.25 -24.08
N TYR A 52 9.15 -1.86 -25.05
CA TYR A 52 9.40 -0.65 -25.84
C TYR A 52 9.52 0.60 -24.95
N HIS A 53 8.62 0.77 -23.98
CA HIS A 53 8.67 1.91 -23.08
C HIS A 53 9.81 1.86 -22.05
N ALA A 54 10.26 0.67 -21.64
CA ALA A 54 11.43 0.53 -20.77
C ALA A 54 12.70 1.11 -21.43
N ILE A 55 12.83 0.95 -22.75
CA ILE A 55 13.98 1.44 -23.52
C ILE A 55 13.81 2.91 -23.90
N ASN A 56 12.65 3.29 -24.46
CA ASN A 56 12.46 4.63 -25.01
C ASN A 56 12.12 5.69 -23.95
N ASN A 57 11.40 5.29 -22.89
CA ASN A 57 10.93 6.19 -21.84
C ASN A 57 11.24 5.58 -20.45
N PRO A 58 12.53 5.50 -20.05
CA PRO A 58 12.93 4.81 -18.83
C PRO A 58 12.38 5.48 -17.55
N VAL A 59 12.24 6.80 -17.52
CA VAL A 59 11.76 7.56 -16.33
C VAL A 59 10.33 7.17 -15.91
N PRO A 60 9.31 7.21 -16.81
CA PRO A 60 7.97 6.75 -16.44
C PRO A 60 7.92 5.24 -16.18
N PHE A 61 8.74 4.44 -16.87
CA PHE A 61 8.81 2.99 -16.63
C PHE A 61 9.33 2.68 -15.21
N PHE A 62 10.36 3.38 -14.74
CA PHE A 62 10.87 3.23 -13.37
C PHE A 62 9.82 3.61 -12.31
N SER A 63 9.00 4.62 -12.60
CA SER A 63 7.88 5.01 -11.72
C SER A 63 6.81 3.92 -11.62
N LEU A 64 6.59 3.13 -12.69
CA LEU A 64 5.73 1.95 -12.65
C LEU A 64 6.37 0.81 -11.85
N LEU A 65 7.68 0.59 -12.01
CA LEU A 65 8.43 -0.39 -11.22
C LEU A 65 8.30 -0.11 -9.71
N ALA A 66 8.47 1.14 -9.29
CA ALA A 66 8.30 1.53 -7.89
C ALA A 66 6.88 1.26 -7.34
N LYS A 67 5.85 1.24 -8.19
CA LYS A 67 4.46 0.94 -7.80
C LYS A 67 4.16 -0.56 -7.73
N ILE A 68 4.89 -1.39 -8.49
CA ILE A 68 4.75 -2.86 -8.42
C ILE A 68 5.62 -3.46 -7.33
N LEU A 69 6.67 -2.74 -6.89
CA LEU A 69 7.44 -3.14 -5.73
C LEU A 69 6.53 -3.10 -4.49
N PRO A 70 6.44 -4.20 -3.73
CA PRO A 70 5.75 -4.20 -2.46
C PRO A 70 6.46 -3.21 -1.52
N LEU A 71 5.84 -2.06 -1.26
CA LEU A 71 6.38 -1.05 -0.34
C LEU A 71 6.29 -1.49 1.14
N GLN A 72 5.71 -2.66 1.39
CA GLN A 72 5.47 -3.18 2.72
C GLN A 72 5.97 -4.62 2.73
N VAL A 73 6.98 -4.88 3.56
CA VAL A 73 7.19 -6.23 4.11
C VAL A 73 5.84 -6.64 4.68
N THR A 74 5.27 -7.67 4.06
CA THR A 74 3.99 -8.25 4.44
C THR A 74 4.18 -8.84 5.85
N GLU A 75 3.83 -8.11 6.91
CA GLU A 75 3.34 -8.78 8.11
C GLU A 75 1.99 -9.37 7.75
N GLU A 76 2.08 -10.58 7.24
CA GLU A 76 0.98 -11.37 6.74
C GLU A 76 0.20 -11.94 7.92
N ASP A 77 -0.45 -11.09 8.71
CA ASP A 77 -1.46 -11.56 9.66
C ASP A 77 -2.59 -10.55 9.89
N LYS A 78 -3.69 -10.83 9.20
CA LYS A 78 -5.00 -10.24 9.43
C LYS A 78 -5.47 -10.55 10.84
N ARG A 79 -5.29 -9.62 11.78
CA ARG A 79 -6.28 -9.38 12.83
C ARG A 79 -6.45 -7.88 12.99
N ASN A 80 -7.69 -7.46 13.15
CA ASN A 80 -8.08 -6.06 13.36
C ASN A 80 -7.28 -5.49 14.54
N THR A 81 -6.16 -4.81 14.27
CA THR A 81 -5.41 -4.09 15.29
C THR A 81 -6.16 -2.80 15.59
N LYS A 82 -7.23 -2.93 16.38
CA LYS A 82 -7.80 -1.78 17.08
C LYS A 82 -6.77 -1.34 18.11
N ILE A 83 -6.11 -0.21 17.85
CA ILE A 83 -5.26 0.45 18.82
C ILE A 83 -6.17 0.87 19.99
N SER A 84 -6.07 0.15 21.12
CA SER A 84 -6.89 0.39 22.31
C SER A 84 -6.32 1.49 23.20
N ARG A 85 -5.00 1.73 23.12
CA ARG A 85 -4.29 2.64 24.01
C ARG A 85 -2.96 3.06 23.36
N ILE A 86 -2.64 4.34 23.48
CA ILE A 86 -1.36 4.92 23.07
C ILE A 86 -0.76 5.52 24.35
N GLU A 87 0.44 5.08 24.71
CA GLU A 87 1.23 5.67 25.79
C GLU A 87 2.55 6.16 25.22
N ILE A 88 2.94 7.38 25.61
CA ILE A 88 4.22 7.96 25.20
C ILE A 88 5.26 7.51 26.22
N VAL A 89 6.21 6.69 25.79
CA VAL A 89 7.34 6.27 26.63
C VAL A 89 8.56 7.09 26.22
N PRO A 90 9.24 7.77 27.16
CA PRO A 90 10.50 8.44 26.87
C PRO A 90 11.55 7.40 26.47
N MET A 91 12.08 7.53 25.25
CA MET A 91 13.17 6.69 24.80
C MET A 91 14.48 7.23 25.40
N ILE A 92 15.10 6.44 26.27
CA ILE A 92 16.43 6.75 26.80
C ILE A 92 17.44 6.45 25.69
N PRO A 93 18.30 7.40 25.29
CA PRO A 93 19.36 7.14 24.32
C PRO A 93 20.30 6.04 24.84
N ASN A 94 20.68 5.11 23.95
CA ASN A 94 21.58 3.98 24.26
C ASN A 94 22.97 4.42 24.76
N GLU A 95 23.33 5.70 24.61
CA GLU A 95 24.57 6.25 25.15
C GLU A 95 24.62 6.14 26.69
N ALA A 96 23.48 6.21 27.38
CA ALA A 96 23.41 6.03 28.84
C ALA A 96 23.56 4.57 29.30
N MET A 97 23.54 3.60 28.38
CA MET A 97 23.75 2.17 28.71
C MET A 97 25.24 1.81 28.77
N ASN A 98 26.13 2.56 28.11
CA ASN A 98 27.56 2.23 28.10
C ASN A 98 28.28 2.64 29.39
N ASP A 99 27.89 3.72 30.05
CA ASP A 99 28.63 4.22 31.22
C ASP A 99 28.50 3.33 32.47
N LYS A 100 27.45 2.51 32.59
CA LYS A 100 27.27 1.60 33.74
C LYS A 100 28.04 0.28 33.62
N PHE A 101 28.52 -0.10 32.43
CA PHE A 101 29.37 -1.30 32.26
C PHE A 101 30.86 -1.00 32.44
N TYR A 102 31.30 0.26 32.27
CA TYR A 102 32.70 0.65 32.44
C TYR A 102 33.12 0.88 33.90
N GLU A 103 32.23 1.38 34.76
CA GLU A 103 32.55 1.56 36.19
C GLU A 103 32.58 0.24 36.97
N ALA A 104 31.69 -0.72 36.65
CA ALA A 104 31.70 -2.05 37.26
C ALA A 104 32.97 -2.87 36.93
N SER A 105 33.68 -2.50 35.85
CA SER A 105 34.91 -3.18 35.41
C SER A 105 36.19 -2.59 36.05
N ARG A 106 36.10 -1.43 36.72
CA ARG A 106 37.24 -0.79 37.40
C ARG A 106 37.34 -1.12 38.88
N GLU A 107 36.25 -1.45 39.56
CA GLU A 107 36.29 -1.82 40.99
C GLU A 107 36.77 -3.26 41.26
N ASN A 108 36.85 -4.13 40.24
CA ASN A 108 37.27 -5.52 40.42
C ASN A 108 38.75 -5.76 40.06
N LYS A 109 39.59 -4.73 40.24
CA LYS A 109 41.04 -4.83 40.05
C LYS A 109 41.81 -3.96 41.05
N MET A 110 41.60 -4.19 42.35
CA MET A 110 42.57 -3.98 43.42
C MET A 110 42.26 -4.91 44.59
#